data_AF-A0AAV1L3V8-F1
#
_entry.id   AF-A0AAV1L3V8-F1
#
_cell.length_a   1.000
_cell.length_b   1.000
_cell.length_c   1.000
_cell.angle_alpha   90.00
_cell.angle_beta   90.00
_cell.angle_gamma   90.00
#
_symmetry.space_group_name_H-M   'P 1'
#
loop_
_entity.id
_entity.type
_entity.pdbx_description
1 polymer ?
#
loop_
_entity_poly.entity_id
_entity_poly.type
_entity_poly.pdbx_seq_one_letter_code
_entity_poly.pdbx_strand_id
1 'polypeptide(L)'
;MPRNRQKTTAKATWTEEDLQSAKTAIEGGLFKRKAAKQYNIPFTTLRDRLKNKKMRNPRLGRKPIFTQQQETETAEQVKMLGSLYYGLNVTDLSKLVYKYAKPNNIKINFDQNSKTVELDWVHGFKRCNPSVSIRKAETTSLNRIFAFNKEEVTYF
;
A
#
# COMPACT_ATOMS: atom_id res chain seq x y z
N MET A 1 -21.16 3.01 -0.11
CA MET A 1 -20.86 1.93 0.86
C MET A 1 -20.09 2.49 2.05
N PRO A 2 -20.26 1.96 3.27
CA PRO A 2 -19.50 2.39 4.44
C PRO A 2 -18.00 2.17 4.21
N ARG A 3 -17.18 3.23 4.33
CA ARG A 3 -15.73 3.16 4.09
C ARG A 3 -14.98 2.33 5.14
N ASN A 4 -15.43 2.39 6.39
CA ASN A 4 -14.86 1.61 7.48
C ASN A 4 -15.87 0.53 7.92
N ARG A 5 -15.84 -0.62 7.26
CA ARG A 5 -16.68 -1.76 7.59
C ARG A 5 -15.98 -2.63 8.64
N GLN A 6 -16.63 -2.84 9.78
CA GLN A 6 -16.16 -3.80 10.78
C GLN A 6 -16.07 -5.20 10.19
N LYS A 7 -14.98 -5.90 10.48
CA LYS A 7 -14.74 -7.25 9.94
C LYS A 7 -15.72 -8.22 10.60
N THR A 8 -16.53 -8.90 9.80
CA THR A 8 -17.51 -9.89 10.29
C THR A 8 -16.95 -11.32 10.33
N THR A 9 -15.78 -11.57 9.73
CA THR A 9 -15.23 -12.92 9.57
C THR A 9 -13.95 -13.13 10.38
N ALA A 10 -13.86 -14.25 11.11
CA ALA A 10 -12.65 -14.68 11.82
C ALA A 10 -11.62 -15.38 10.90
N LYS A 11 -11.40 -14.85 9.69
CA LYS A 11 -10.40 -15.41 8.76
C LYS A 11 -9.00 -14.92 9.14
N ALA A 12 -8.04 -15.85 9.10
CA ALA A 12 -6.62 -15.60 9.35
C ALA A 12 -6.33 -14.93 10.70
N THR A 13 -6.85 -15.52 11.77
CA THR A 13 -6.61 -15.08 13.15
C THR A 13 -5.24 -15.51 13.68
N TRP A 14 -4.63 -16.51 13.05
CA TRP A 14 -3.29 -17.02 13.37
C TRP A 14 -2.18 -16.15 12.76
N THR A 15 -1.01 -16.17 13.38
CA THR A 15 0.17 -15.39 13.00
C THR A 15 1.23 -16.21 12.26
N GLU A 16 2.22 -15.52 11.70
CA GLU A 16 3.37 -16.13 11.03
C GLU A 16 4.23 -16.89 12.04
N GLU A 17 4.32 -16.39 13.26
CA GLU A 17 4.99 -17.04 14.39
C GLU A 17 4.31 -18.36 14.76
N ASP A 18 2.96 -18.38 14.81
CA ASP A 18 2.18 -19.60 15.06
C ASP A 18 2.44 -20.65 13.97
N LEU A 19 2.49 -20.21 12.71
CA LEU A 19 2.78 -21.07 11.56
C LEU A 19 4.19 -21.67 11.64
N GLN A 20 5.19 -20.85 11.97
CA GLN A 20 6.57 -21.29 12.10
C GLN A 20 6.72 -22.28 13.28
N SER A 21 6.10 -21.98 14.41
CA SER A 21 6.09 -22.83 15.61
C SER A 21 5.37 -24.16 15.35
N ALA A 22 4.27 -24.14 14.59
CA ALA A 22 3.60 -25.35 14.15
C ALA A 22 4.47 -26.20 13.22
N LYS A 23 5.28 -25.58 12.37
CA LYS A 23 6.20 -26.29 11.47
C LYS A 23 7.36 -26.92 12.23
N THR A 24 8.02 -26.19 13.14
CA THR A 24 9.13 -26.72 13.95
C THR A 24 8.65 -27.87 14.83
N ALA A 25 7.45 -27.77 15.40
CA ALA A 25 6.82 -28.87 16.14
C ALA A 25 6.64 -30.13 15.28
N ILE A 26 6.17 -29.98 14.04
CA ILE A 26 5.99 -31.11 13.11
C ILE A 26 7.34 -31.72 12.72
N GLU A 27 8.36 -30.91 12.49
CA GLU A 27 9.73 -31.37 12.22
C GLU A 27 10.32 -32.11 13.43
N GLY A 28 9.95 -31.71 14.65
CA GLY A 28 10.25 -32.42 15.91
C GLY A 28 9.38 -33.66 16.17
N GLY A 29 8.56 -34.11 15.21
CA GLY A 29 7.79 -35.35 15.29
C GLY A 29 6.32 -35.21 15.71
N LEU A 30 5.79 -34.00 15.91
CA LEU A 30 4.36 -33.83 16.17
C LEU A 30 3.51 -34.12 14.91
N PHE A 31 2.41 -34.83 15.11
CA PHE A 31 1.42 -35.02 14.06
C PHE A 31 0.78 -33.69 13.64
N LYS A 32 0.60 -33.49 12.33
CA LYS A 32 0.05 -32.26 11.73
C LYS A 32 -1.29 -31.81 12.35
N ARG A 33 -2.18 -32.76 12.67
CA ARG A 33 -3.47 -32.47 13.33
C ARG A 33 -3.29 -31.98 14.77
N LYS A 34 -2.32 -32.53 15.50
CA LYS A 34 -2.01 -32.16 16.88
C LYS A 34 -1.38 -30.76 16.92
N ALA A 35 -0.43 -30.49 16.03
CA ALA A 35 0.15 -29.16 15.85
C ALA A 35 -0.91 -28.11 15.50
N ALA A 36 -1.80 -28.40 14.54
CA ALA A 36 -2.90 -27.50 14.18
C ALA A 36 -3.77 -27.10 15.38
N LYS A 37 -4.13 -28.07 16.24
CA LYS A 37 -4.91 -27.81 17.46
C LYS A 37 -4.12 -27.01 18.49
N GLN A 38 -2.83 -27.32 18.67
CA GLN A 38 -1.96 -26.66 19.66
C GLN A 38 -1.75 -25.18 19.34
N TYR A 39 -1.55 -24.83 18.07
CA TYR A 39 -1.31 -23.45 17.63
C TYR A 39 -2.57 -22.73 17.13
N ASN A 40 -3.76 -23.29 17.38
CA ASN A 40 -5.05 -22.73 16.97
C ASN A 40 -5.13 -22.37 15.46
N ILE A 41 -4.54 -23.21 14.61
CA ILE A 41 -4.54 -23.05 13.16
C ILE A 41 -5.51 -24.07 12.56
N PRO A 42 -6.47 -23.66 11.69
CA PRO A 42 -7.30 -24.63 11.00
C PRO A 42 -6.46 -25.67 10.25
N PHE A 43 -6.73 -26.95 10.47
CA PHE A 43 -5.91 -28.05 9.93
C PHE A 43 -5.72 -27.98 8.41
N THR A 44 -6.79 -27.65 7.67
CA THR A 44 -6.75 -27.46 6.21
C THR A 44 -5.78 -26.35 5.82
N THR A 45 -5.77 -25.25 6.57
CA THR A 45 -4.88 -24.12 6.34
C THR A 45 -3.43 -24.52 6.58
N LEU A 46 -3.13 -25.16 7.71
CA LEU A 46 -1.76 -25.62 8.01
C LEU A 46 -1.25 -26.61 6.94
N ARG A 47 -2.09 -27.56 6.53
CA ARG A 47 -1.77 -28.54 5.49
C ARG A 47 -1.44 -27.87 4.15
N ASP A 48 -2.30 -26.96 3.69
CA ASP A 48 -2.12 -26.29 2.40
C ASP A 48 -0.90 -25.36 2.41
N ARG A 49 -0.61 -24.72 3.55
CA ARG A 49 0.55 -23.86 3.77
C ARG A 49 1.86 -24.64 3.72
N LEU A 50 1.92 -25.80 4.38
CA LEU A 50 3.06 -26.71 4.34
C LEU A 50 3.29 -27.25 2.91
N LYS A 51 2.23 -27.67 2.21
CA LYS A 51 2.32 -28.15 0.82
C LYS A 51 2.89 -27.07 -0.11
N ASN A 52 2.41 -25.84 0.02
CA ASN A 52 2.82 -24.72 -0.83
C ASN A 52 4.09 -23.99 -0.34
N LYS A 53 4.69 -24.43 0.78
CA LYS A 53 5.85 -23.78 1.43
C LYS A 53 5.63 -22.27 1.73
N LYS A 54 4.40 -21.86 2.02
CA LYS A 54 4.02 -20.45 2.25
C LYS A 54 3.81 -20.17 3.73
N MET A 55 4.88 -19.93 4.47
CA MET A 55 4.83 -19.76 5.94
C MET A 55 4.60 -18.31 6.41
N ARG A 56 4.35 -17.40 5.47
CA ARG A 56 4.09 -15.98 5.76
C ARG A 56 2.64 -15.69 6.12
N ASN A 57 2.40 -14.59 6.80
CA ASN A 57 1.05 -14.09 7.05
C ASN A 57 0.20 -14.01 5.75
N PRO A 58 -1.07 -14.41 5.79
CA PRO A 58 -1.98 -14.26 4.66
C PRO A 58 -2.22 -12.77 4.41
N ARG A 59 -2.02 -12.33 3.18
CA ARG A 59 -2.56 -11.05 2.75
C ARG A 59 -4.05 -11.22 2.43
N LEU A 60 -4.89 -10.58 3.22
CA LEU A 60 -6.32 -10.48 2.98
C LEU A 60 -6.61 -9.31 2.01
N GLY A 61 -7.66 -9.47 1.20
CA GLY A 61 -8.15 -8.41 0.31
C GLY A 61 -7.48 -8.35 -1.06
N ARG A 62 -7.72 -7.25 -1.77
CA ARG A 62 -7.22 -7.00 -3.13
C ARG A 62 -5.69 -6.87 -3.12
N LYS A 63 -5.03 -7.49 -4.10
CA LYS A 63 -3.59 -7.31 -4.32
C LYS A 63 -3.31 -5.84 -4.72
N PRO A 64 -2.16 -5.29 -4.33
CA PRO A 64 -1.81 -3.93 -4.70
C PRO A 64 -1.51 -3.92 -6.20
N ILE A 65 -1.73 -2.77 -6.80
CA ILE A 65 -1.54 -2.61 -8.24
C ILE A 65 -0.06 -2.42 -8.57
N PHE A 66 0.63 -1.65 -7.73
CA PHE A 66 2.08 -1.44 -7.80
C PHE A 66 2.82 -2.40 -6.87
N THR A 67 4.06 -2.72 -7.24
CA THR A 67 5.00 -3.32 -6.31
C THR A 67 5.38 -2.31 -5.23
N GLN A 68 5.92 -2.80 -4.12
CA GLN A 68 6.32 -1.90 -3.02
C GLN A 68 7.39 -0.89 -3.48
N GLN A 69 8.30 -1.29 -4.35
CA GLN A 69 9.32 -0.42 -4.94
C GLN A 69 8.71 0.68 -5.83
N GLN A 70 7.78 0.31 -6.72
CA GLN A 70 7.09 1.28 -7.58
C GLN A 70 6.27 2.28 -6.77
N GLU A 71 5.64 1.81 -5.69
CA GLU A 71 4.86 2.65 -4.79
C GLU A 71 5.77 3.63 -4.04
N THR A 72 6.94 3.20 -3.57
CA THR A 72 7.92 4.10 -2.93
C THR A 72 8.50 5.12 -3.89
N GLU A 73 8.89 4.71 -5.10
CA GLU A 73 9.40 5.62 -6.14
C GLU A 73 8.35 6.69 -6.49
N THR A 74 7.10 6.28 -6.66
CA THR A 74 5.98 7.19 -6.93
C THR A 74 5.78 8.16 -5.76
N ALA A 75 5.87 7.68 -4.52
CA ALA A 75 5.73 8.52 -3.32
C ALA A 75 6.87 9.55 -3.19
N GLU A 76 8.10 9.17 -3.50
CA GLU A 76 9.26 10.07 -3.52
C GLU A 76 9.12 11.15 -4.58
N GLN A 77 8.69 10.78 -5.80
CA GLN A 77 8.41 11.75 -6.86
C GLN A 77 7.35 12.76 -6.45
N VAL A 78 6.25 12.32 -5.84
CA VAL A 78 5.19 13.23 -5.37
C VAL A 78 5.71 14.18 -4.29
N LYS A 79 6.57 13.71 -3.37
CA LYS A 79 7.20 14.56 -2.35
C LYS A 79 8.14 15.58 -2.97
N MET A 80 8.96 15.16 -3.93
CA MET A 80 9.89 16.04 -4.62
C MET A 80 9.14 17.14 -5.38
N LEU A 81 8.09 16.80 -6.11
CA LEU A 81 7.21 17.80 -6.75
C LEU A 81 6.57 18.75 -5.73
N GLY A 82 6.13 18.23 -4.58
CA GLY A 82 5.64 19.04 -3.48
C GLY A 82 6.67 20.04 -2.93
N SER A 83 7.94 19.61 -2.77
CA SER A 83 9.03 20.50 -2.34
C SER A 83 9.39 21.58 -3.36
N LEU A 84 9.16 21.30 -4.64
CA LEU A 84 9.33 22.25 -5.75
C LEU A 84 8.08 23.13 -5.95
N TYR A 85 7.16 23.16 -4.99
CA TYR A 85 5.91 23.92 -5.03
C TYR A 85 4.91 23.49 -6.12
N TYR A 86 5.13 22.33 -6.76
CA TYR A 86 4.23 21.71 -7.74
C TYR A 86 3.33 20.68 -7.06
N GLY A 87 2.46 21.16 -6.15
CA GLY A 87 1.47 20.31 -5.47
C GLY A 87 0.51 19.63 -6.45
N LEU A 88 0.42 18.30 -6.37
CA LEU A 88 -0.48 17.50 -7.21
C LEU A 88 -1.87 17.35 -6.59
N ASN A 89 -2.90 17.57 -7.40
CA ASN A 89 -4.26 17.16 -7.04
C ASN A 89 -4.46 15.65 -7.27
N VAL A 90 -5.54 15.10 -6.71
CA VAL A 90 -5.97 13.71 -6.91
C VAL A 90 -6.09 13.36 -8.39
N THR A 91 -6.65 14.25 -9.20
CA THR A 91 -6.79 14.05 -10.65
C THR A 91 -5.44 13.96 -11.36
N ASP A 92 -4.48 14.77 -10.94
CA ASP A 92 -3.17 14.86 -11.58
C ASP A 92 -2.33 13.64 -11.21
N LEU A 93 -2.39 13.23 -9.94
CA LEU A 93 -1.83 11.98 -9.47
C LEU A 93 -2.41 10.78 -10.23
N SER A 94 -3.74 10.70 -10.38
CA SER A 94 -4.38 9.62 -11.14
C SER A 94 -3.93 9.57 -12.60
N LYS A 95 -3.75 10.74 -13.26
CA LYS A 95 -3.22 10.80 -14.63
C LYS A 95 -1.75 10.41 -14.71
N LEU A 96 -0.93 10.82 -13.74
CA LEU A 96 0.49 10.47 -13.66
C LEU A 96 0.65 8.95 -13.53
N VAL A 97 -0.10 8.35 -12.63
CA VAL A 97 -0.09 6.90 -12.37
C VAL A 97 -0.57 6.13 -13.62
N TYR A 98 -1.61 6.62 -14.32
CA TYR A 98 -2.02 6.06 -15.61
C TYR A 98 -0.88 6.09 -16.65
N LYS A 99 -0.22 7.24 -16.78
CA LYS A 99 0.90 7.44 -17.72
C LYS A 99 2.10 6.55 -17.39
N TYR A 100 2.36 6.29 -16.10
CA TYR A 100 3.42 5.38 -15.67
C TYR A 100 3.05 3.91 -15.94
N ALA A 101 1.81 3.52 -15.65
CA ALA A 101 1.41 2.13 -15.67
C ALA A 101 1.15 1.58 -17.08
N LYS A 102 0.67 2.41 -18.02
CA LYS A 102 0.44 2.02 -19.42
C LYS A 102 1.70 1.50 -20.15
N PRO A 103 2.84 2.22 -20.18
CA PRO A 103 4.06 1.71 -20.82
C PRO A 103 4.67 0.52 -20.08
N ASN A 104 4.51 0.45 -18.76
CA ASN A 104 4.97 -0.67 -17.94
C ASN A 104 4.06 -1.90 -18.00
N ASN A 105 3.04 -1.91 -18.87
CA ASN A 105 2.07 -3.01 -19.03
C ASN A 105 1.42 -3.48 -17.71
N ILE A 106 1.23 -2.56 -16.75
CA ILE A 106 0.62 -2.87 -15.46
C ILE A 106 -0.89 -2.91 -15.66
N LYS A 107 -1.51 -4.07 -15.33
CA LYS A 107 -2.96 -4.24 -15.40
C LYS A 107 -3.65 -3.51 -14.25
N ILE A 108 -4.26 -2.38 -14.56
CA ILE A 108 -5.06 -1.56 -13.63
C ILE A 108 -6.48 -1.47 -14.18
N ASN A 109 -7.47 -1.34 -13.28
CA ASN A 109 -8.78 -0.86 -13.68
C ASN A 109 -8.66 0.63 -14.06
N PHE A 110 -8.41 0.89 -15.33
CA PHE A 110 -8.43 2.24 -15.86
C PHE A 110 -9.78 2.52 -16.48
N ASP A 111 -10.26 3.75 -16.29
CA ASP A 111 -11.22 4.30 -17.22
C ASP A 111 -10.46 4.71 -18.49
N GLN A 112 -10.68 3.96 -19.57
CA GLN A 112 -10.03 4.19 -20.86
C GLN A 112 -10.41 5.55 -21.45
N ASN A 113 -11.60 6.07 -21.11
CA ASN A 113 -12.10 7.34 -21.63
C ASN A 113 -11.41 8.52 -20.93
N SER A 114 -11.40 8.53 -19.59
CA SER A 114 -10.78 9.62 -18.83
C SER A 114 -9.26 9.51 -18.68
N LYS A 115 -8.66 8.34 -18.99
CA LYS A 115 -7.22 8.06 -18.79
C LYS A 115 -6.78 8.32 -17.35
N THR A 116 -7.62 7.91 -16.40
CA THR A 116 -7.39 8.07 -14.96
C THR A 116 -7.50 6.75 -14.22
N VAL A 117 -6.95 6.72 -13.01
CA VAL A 117 -7.09 5.62 -12.06
C VAL A 117 -8.26 5.89 -11.11
N GLU A 118 -8.95 4.81 -10.71
CA GLU A 118 -10.01 4.83 -9.69
C GLU A 118 -9.60 5.56 -8.40
N LEU A 119 -10.53 6.34 -7.84
CA LEU A 119 -10.36 7.05 -6.56
C LEU A 119 -9.97 6.13 -5.39
N ASP A 120 -10.47 4.90 -5.39
CA ASP A 120 -10.14 3.89 -4.37
C ASP A 120 -8.65 3.56 -4.33
N TRP A 121 -7.97 3.57 -5.48
CA TRP A 121 -6.53 3.38 -5.53
C TRP A 121 -5.79 4.54 -4.86
N VAL A 122 -6.19 5.79 -5.14
CA VAL A 122 -5.56 6.98 -4.53
C VAL A 122 -5.71 6.97 -3.00
N HIS A 123 -6.88 6.58 -2.51
CA HIS A 123 -7.08 6.39 -1.07
C HIS A 123 -6.19 5.28 -0.50
N GLY A 124 -6.04 4.16 -1.22
CA GLY A 124 -5.12 3.09 -0.86
C GLY A 124 -3.68 3.56 -0.78
N PHE A 125 -3.21 4.27 -1.81
CA PHE A 125 -1.88 4.85 -1.91
C PHE A 125 -1.58 5.79 -0.73
N LYS A 126 -2.53 6.68 -0.38
CA LYS A 126 -2.38 7.59 0.76
C LYS A 126 -2.31 6.84 2.10
N ARG A 127 -3.07 5.74 2.25
CA ARG A 127 -3.02 4.90 3.46
C ARG A 127 -1.70 4.16 3.61
N CYS A 128 -1.11 3.72 2.50
CA CYS A 128 0.22 3.11 2.50
C CYS A 128 1.34 4.13 2.71
N ASN A 129 1.14 5.38 2.25
CA ASN A 129 2.15 6.44 2.27
C ASN A 129 1.66 7.67 3.07
N PRO A 130 1.57 7.59 4.41
CA PRO A 130 1.05 8.67 5.24
C PRO A 130 1.90 9.95 5.21
N SER A 131 3.17 9.84 4.83
CA SER A 131 4.08 10.99 4.65
C SER A 131 3.85 11.76 3.35
N VAL A 132 3.03 11.26 2.42
CA VAL A 132 2.71 11.95 1.17
C VAL A 132 1.48 12.83 1.38
N SER A 133 1.62 14.11 1.08
CA SER A 133 0.53 15.09 1.13
C SER A 133 0.08 15.44 -0.28
N ILE A 134 -1.14 15.01 -0.64
CA ILE A 134 -1.79 15.39 -1.90
C ILE A 134 -2.54 16.70 -1.65
N ARG A 135 -2.05 17.80 -2.21
CA ARG A 135 -2.67 19.12 -2.11
C ARG A 135 -2.58 19.80 -3.47
N LYS A 136 -3.64 20.53 -3.82
CA LYS A 136 -3.61 21.45 -4.96
C LYS A 136 -2.57 22.53 -4.66
N ALA A 137 -1.69 22.83 -5.62
CA ALA A 137 -0.81 23.97 -5.51
C ALA A 137 -1.65 25.25 -5.31
N GLU A 138 -1.29 26.05 -4.32
CA GLU A 138 -1.85 27.39 -4.16
C GLU A 138 -1.21 28.30 -5.21
N THR A 139 -1.98 29.25 -5.73
CA THR A 139 -1.51 30.21 -6.74
C THR A 139 -0.61 31.27 -6.10
N THR A 140 0.50 30.85 -5.52
CA THR A 140 1.54 31.75 -4.99
C THR A 140 2.52 32.05 -6.11
N SER A 141 2.69 33.33 -6.44
CA SER A 141 3.71 33.74 -7.41
C SER A 141 5.10 33.36 -6.90
N LEU A 142 6.03 33.12 -7.83
CA LEU A 142 7.44 32.83 -7.50
C LEU A 142 8.03 33.91 -6.59
N ASN A 143 7.72 35.19 -6.86
CA ASN A 143 8.16 36.32 -6.03
C ASN A 143 7.73 36.19 -4.57
N ARG A 144 6.52 35.67 -4.30
CA ARG A 144 6.05 35.43 -2.94
C ARG A 144 6.82 34.29 -2.29
N ILE A 145 7.08 33.20 -3.02
CA ILE A 145 7.90 32.08 -2.51
C ILE A 145 9.31 32.57 -2.14
N PHE A 146 9.94 33.35 -3.02
CA PHE A 146 11.27 33.91 -2.76
C PHE A 146 11.25 34.88 -1.56
N ALA A 147 10.24 35.73 -1.44
CA ALA A 147 10.11 36.66 -0.31
C ALA A 147 9.90 35.97 1.05
N PHE A 148 9.36 34.74 1.08
CA PHE A 148 9.20 33.92 2.29
C PHE A 148 10.36 32.94 2.51
N ASN A 149 11.54 33.19 1.95
CA ASN A 149 12.75 32.42 2.26
C ASN A 149 13.31 32.82 3.64
N LYS A 150 13.95 31.89 4.35
CA LYS A 150 14.53 32.13 5.69
C LYS A 150 15.47 33.34 5.71
N GLU A 151 16.31 33.45 4.69
CA GLU A 151 17.26 34.57 4.54
C GLU A 151 16.52 35.90 4.36
N GLU A 152 15.60 35.98 3.39
CA GLU A 152 14.78 37.17 3.12
C GLU A 152 13.94 37.59 4.32
N VAL A 153 13.34 36.64 5.04
CA VAL A 153 12.56 36.91 6.26
C VAL A 153 13.45 37.41 7.40
N THR A 154 14.70 36.98 7.50
CA THR A 154 15.63 37.49 8.54
C THR A 154 16.16 38.90 8.26
N TYR A 155 16.06 39.38 7.02
CA TYR A 155 16.46 40.76 6.68
C TYR A 155 15.43 41.81 7.11
N PHE A 156 14.19 41.40 7.45
CA PHE A 156 13.12 42.25 7.98
C PHE A 156 12.98 42.11 9.50
#